data_AF-A0A257JK76-F1
#
_entry.id   AF-A0A257JK76-F1
#
_cell.length_a   1.000
_cell.length_b   1.000
_cell.length_c   1.000
_cell.angle_alpha   90.00
_cell.angle_beta   90.00
_cell.angle_gamma   90.00
#
_symmetry.space_group_name_H-M   'P 1'
#
loop_
_entity.id
_entity.type
_entity.pdbx_description
1 polymer ?
#
loop_
_entity_poly.entity_id
_entity_poly.type
_entity_poly.pdbx_seq_one_letter_code
_entity_poly.pdbx_strand_id
1 'polypeptide(L)'
;MPFAGDSQIAATVTRAIGRNLERSGRVPLTAHAVSAGDERSTPDLPALAARGAAHVLAGSVTPLPDGRVDIRYRLWRTRDGQVLIGLSKVAQLADVRLTANRMSDEIHLGITGVASQFAQRVAKVVVLGTSHVLTISDGDGSNTQQALRSPKPVGLPLWSANRSQLMYASLESGSPAFYLQELSSGQRRVLPQSPALAEACQKELR
;
A
#
# COMPACT_ATOMS: atom_id res chain seq x y z
N MET A 1 14.04 12.52 3.23
CA MET A 1 14.46 12.62 4.65
C MET A 1 13.63 11.63 5.47
N PRO A 2 14.08 11.19 6.65
CA PRO A 2 13.22 10.45 7.57
C PRO A 2 11.98 11.27 7.91
N PHE A 3 10.81 10.65 7.90
CA PHE A 3 9.58 11.30 8.36
C PHE A 3 9.67 11.61 9.86
N ALA A 4 9.09 12.73 10.29
CA ALA A 4 8.98 13.10 11.70
C ALA A 4 7.74 12.47 12.37
N GLY A 5 7.66 12.55 13.70
CA GLY A 5 6.51 12.07 14.48
C GLY A 5 6.75 10.68 15.11
N ASP A 6 5.72 9.84 15.14
CA ASP A 6 5.82 8.47 15.68
C ASP A 6 6.94 7.69 14.98
N SER A 7 7.95 7.24 15.74
CA SER A 7 9.20 6.72 15.18
C SER A 7 9.01 5.40 14.42
N GLN A 8 8.10 4.54 14.87
CA GLN A 8 7.86 3.24 14.24
C GLN A 8 7.07 3.40 12.94
N ILE A 9 6.03 4.22 12.96
CA ILE A 9 5.23 4.53 11.77
C ILE A 9 6.10 5.30 10.77
N ALA A 10 6.85 6.31 11.22
CA ALA A 10 7.72 7.10 10.37
C ALA A 10 8.80 6.25 9.69
N ALA A 11 9.42 5.33 10.42
CA ALA A 11 10.38 4.38 9.86
C ALA A 11 9.73 3.47 8.81
N THR A 12 8.49 3.02 9.04
CA THR A 12 7.73 2.20 8.10
C THR A 12 7.47 2.95 6.80
N VAL A 13 6.97 4.19 6.89
CA VAL A 13 6.68 5.06 5.73
C VAL A 13 7.97 5.38 4.96
N THR A 14 9.01 5.83 5.67
CA THR A 14 10.30 6.20 5.08
C THR A 14 10.92 5.02 4.32
N ARG A 15 10.93 3.83 4.94
CA ARG A 15 11.53 2.62 4.34
C ARG A 15 10.72 2.09 3.15
N ALA A 16 9.39 2.16 3.20
CA ALA A 16 8.54 1.75 2.10
C ALA A 16 8.76 2.64 0.87
N ILE A 17 8.71 3.97 1.05
CA ILE A 17 8.96 4.93 -0.03
C ILE A 17 10.35 4.77 -0.60
N GLY A 18 11.37 4.68 0.26
CA GLY A 18 12.74 4.54 -0.18
C GLY A 18 12.94 3.31 -1.06
N ARG A 19 12.53 2.13 -0.58
CA ARG A 19 12.68 0.88 -1.34
C ARG A 19 11.93 0.89 -2.67
N ASN A 20 10.75 1.49 -2.73
CA ASN A 20 9.98 1.58 -3.98
C ASN A 20 10.70 2.45 -5.02
N LEU A 21 11.18 3.62 -4.61
CA LEU A 21 11.88 4.56 -5.48
C LEU A 21 13.23 3.99 -5.95
N GLU A 22 13.99 3.33 -5.07
CA GLU A 22 15.23 2.64 -5.46
C GLU A 22 14.98 1.52 -6.46
N ARG A 23 13.96 0.68 -6.21
CA ARG A 23 13.58 -0.42 -7.11
C ARG A 23 13.12 0.05 -8.48
N SER A 24 12.67 1.30 -8.60
CA SER A 24 12.30 1.89 -9.90
C SER A 24 13.50 2.05 -10.85
N GLY A 25 14.73 2.16 -10.31
CA GLY A 25 15.94 2.49 -11.06
C GLY A 25 15.98 3.91 -11.64
N ARG A 26 14.94 4.72 -11.43
CA ARG A 26 14.77 6.07 -12.02
C ARG A 26 14.94 7.21 -11.02
N VAL A 27 14.80 6.91 -9.73
CA VAL A 27 14.89 7.89 -8.64
C VAL A 27 15.93 7.40 -7.64
N PRO A 28 17.23 7.60 -7.92
CA PRO A 28 18.28 7.20 -6.99
C PRO A 28 18.13 7.99 -5.69
N LEU A 29 18.20 7.28 -4.57
CA LEU A 29 18.20 7.93 -3.27
C LEU A 29 19.62 8.35 -2.92
N THR A 30 19.80 9.62 -2.61
CA THR A 30 21.04 10.08 -2.00
C THR A 30 20.88 9.98 -0.48
N ALA A 31 21.51 8.98 0.12
CA ALA A 31 21.53 8.80 1.57
C ALA A 31 22.44 9.87 2.19
N HIS A 32 21.85 11.02 2.48
CA HIS A 32 22.49 12.06 3.26
C HIS A 32 21.99 11.96 4.69
N ALA A 33 22.91 11.97 5.67
CA ALA A 33 22.59 12.19 7.07
C ALA A 33 22.00 13.60 7.22
N VAL A 34 20.72 13.70 6.92
CA VAL A 34 19.90 14.89 7.12
C VAL A 34 18.99 14.55 8.28
N SER A 35 18.99 15.40 9.31
CA SER A 35 18.07 15.28 10.45
C SER A 35 16.63 15.12 9.95
N ALA A 36 15.80 14.40 10.70
CA ALA A 36 14.37 14.33 10.43
C ALA A 36 13.82 15.77 10.35
N GLY A 37 13.09 16.07 9.27
CA GLY A 37 12.44 17.35 9.04
C GLY A 37 10.97 17.11 8.81
N ASP A 38 10.13 18.01 9.30
CA ASP A 38 8.69 17.96 9.06
C ASP A 38 8.34 18.58 7.70
N GLU A 39 7.11 18.39 7.24
CA GLU A 39 6.61 18.98 5.99
C GLU A 39 6.42 20.51 6.06
N ARG A 40 6.47 21.07 7.27
CA ARG A 40 6.15 22.47 7.57
C ARG A 40 7.36 23.38 7.45
N SER A 41 8.53 22.88 7.82
CA SER A 41 9.81 23.52 7.59
C SER A 41 10.21 23.34 6.12
N THR A 42 10.58 24.43 5.45
CA THR A 42 11.27 24.33 4.16
C THR A 42 12.70 23.89 4.46
N PRO A 43 13.15 22.71 4.00
CA PRO A 43 14.53 22.28 4.19
C PRO A 43 15.50 23.27 3.53
N ASP A 44 16.77 23.27 3.94
CA ASP A 44 17.81 24.04 3.23
C ASP A 44 18.05 23.44 1.83
N LEU A 45 17.21 23.84 0.87
CA LEU A 45 17.23 23.33 -0.49
C LEU A 45 18.56 23.64 -1.19
N PRO A 46 19.16 24.84 -1.07
CA PRO A 46 20.50 25.10 -1.61
C PRO A 46 21.57 24.15 -1.07
N ALA A 47 21.62 23.91 0.26
CA ALA A 47 22.60 23.00 0.84
C ALA A 47 22.38 21.54 0.37
N LEU A 48 21.13 21.10 0.23
CA LEU A 48 20.80 19.77 -0.27
C LEU A 48 21.08 19.63 -1.77
N ALA A 49 20.86 20.69 -2.56
CA ALA A 49 21.22 20.76 -3.98
C ALA A 49 22.74 20.62 -4.17
N ALA A 50 23.53 21.33 -3.36
CA ALA A 50 25.00 21.24 -3.39
C ALA A 50 25.51 19.82 -3.08
N ARG A 51 24.70 19.00 -2.39
CA ARG A 51 24.96 17.58 -2.12
C ARG A 51 24.40 16.63 -3.19
N GLY A 52 23.92 17.16 -4.31
CA GLY A 52 23.43 16.38 -5.46
C GLY A 52 21.96 15.97 -5.38
N ALA A 53 21.19 16.44 -4.39
CA ALA A 53 19.76 16.15 -4.35
C ALA A 53 19.00 17.03 -5.36
N ALA A 54 18.40 16.43 -6.39
CA ALA A 54 17.53 17.14 -7.34
C ALA A 54 16.12 17.41 -6.77
N HIS A 55 15.69 16.55 -5.84
CA HIS A 55 14.40 16.63 -5.16
C HIS A 55 14.57 16.30 -3.68
N VAL A 56 13.73 16.90 -2.84
CA VAL A 56 13.71 16.65 -1.40
C VAL A 56 12.30 16.28 -0.99
N LEU A 57 12.16 15.17 -0.27
CA LEU A 57 10.92 14.73 0.36
C LEU A 57 11.06 14.87 1.88
N ALA A 58 10.13 15.59 2.49
CA ALA A 58 9.95 15.67 3.94
C ALA A 58 8.49 15.38 4.30
N GLY A 59 8.26 14.96 5.54
CA GLY A 59 6.93 14.56 5.97
C GLY A 59 6.85 14.25 7.45
N SER A 60 5.64 14.15 7.96
CA SER A 60 5.34 13.76 9.33
C SER A 60 4.22 12.73 9.39
N VAL A 61 4.24 11.95 10.47
CA VAL A 61 3.17 11.02 10.82
C VAL A 61 2.63 11.34 12.21
N THR A 62 1.32 11.43 12.33
CA THR A 62 0.65 11.74 13.59
C THR A 62 -0.44 10.69 13.85
N PRO A 63 -0.31 9.85 14.89
CA PRO A 63 -1.41 8.99 15.34
C PRO A 63 -2.60 9.84 15.76
N LEU A 64 -3.80 9.41 15.38
CA LEU A 64 -5.06 10.06 15.72
C LEU A 64 -5.75 9.30 16.87
N PRO A 65 -6.60 9.96 17.68
CA PRO A 65 -7.28 9.33 18.82
C PRO A 65 -8.19 8.15 18.45
N ASP A 66 -8.64 8.08 17.20
CA ASP A 66 -9.51 7.03 16.68
C ASP A 66 -8.76 5.81 16.11
N GLY A 67 -7.43 5.73 16.33
CA GLY A 67 -6.58 4.63 15.86
C GLY A 67 -6.11 4.78 14.41
N ARG A 68 -6.48 5.85 13.72
CA ARG A 68 -5.95 6.20 12.40
C ARG A 68 -4.62 6.94 12.52
N VAL A 69 -3.97 7.16 11.38
CA VAL A 69 -2.71 7.88 11.26
C VAL A 69 -2.86 8.94 10.17
N ASP A 70 -2.58 10.20 10.51
CA ASP A 70 -2.42 11.29 9.54
C ASP A 70 -0.97 11.33 9.05
N ILE A 71 -0.78 11.22 7.74
CA ILE A 71 0.52 11.23 7.07
C ILE A 71 0.57 12.44 6.15
N ARG A 72 1.49 13.36 6.43
CA ARG A 72 1.70 14.57 5.65
C ARG A 72 3.05 14.54 4.99
N TYR A 73 3.15 15.05 3.77
CA TYR A 73 4.39 15.07 3.04
C TYR A 73 4.40 16.15 1.99
N ARG A 74 5.61 16.61 1.71
CA ARG A 74 5.88 17.63 0.72
C ARG A 74 7.13 17.26 -0.06
N LEU A 75 7.05 17.44 -1.38
CA LEU A 75 8.12 17.19 -2.34
C LEU A 75 8.51 18.52 -2.96
N TRP A 76 9.79 18.87 -2.85
CA TRP A 76 10.37 20.04 -3.49
C TRP A 76 11.31 19.62 -4.62
N ARG A 77 11.38 20.44 -5.66
CA ARG A 77 12.51 20.47 -6.58
C ARG A 77 13.54 21.47 -6.06
N THR A 78 14.79 21.05 -5.96
CA THR A 78 15.82 21.86 -5.28
C THR A 78 16.32 23.03 -6.11
N ARG A 79 16.31 22.91 -7.45
CA ARG A 79 16.86 23.93 -8.36
C ARG A 79 16.17 25.29 -8.28
N ASP A 80 14.85 25.28 -8.05
CA ASP A 80 13.97 26.44 -8.14
C ASP A 80 13.09 26.59 -6.88
N GLY A 81 13.22 25.66 -5.93
CA GLY A 81 12.40 25.63 -4.72
C GLY A 81 10.94 25.25 -4.95
N GLN A 82 10.56 24.84 -6.17
CA GLN A 82 9.17 24.57 -6.49
C GLN A 82 8.64 23.38 -5.68
N VAL A 83 7.49 23.57 -5.03
CA VAL A 83 6.73 22.48 -4.41
C VAL A 83 6.01 21.72 -5.51
N LEU A 84 6.36 20.45 -5.71
CA LEU A 84 5.73 19.56 -6.68
C LEU A 84 4.54 18.83 -6.09
N ILE A 85 4.61 18.47 -4.81
CA ILE A 85 3.56 17.75 -4.08
C ILE A 85 3.48 18.32 -2.67
N GLY A 86 2.26 18.52 -2.17
CA GLY A 86 1.99 18.83 -0.77
C GLY A 86 0.63 18.26 -0.40
N LEU A 87 0.60 17.10 0.26
CA LEU A 87 -0.61 16.32 0.49
C LEU A 87 -0.68 15.79 1.93
N SER A 88 -1.90 15.44 2.36
CA SER A 88 -2.22 14.76 3.61
C SER A 88 -3.01 13.49 3.28
N LYS A 89 -2.74 12.39 3.98
CA LYS A 89 -3.50 11.15 3.88
C LYS A 89 -3.80 10.62 5.26
N VAL A 90 -5.04 10.23 5.49
CA VAL A 90 -5.45 9.53 6.71
C VAL A 90 -5.63 8.05 6.39
N ALA A 91 -5.00 7.18 7.16
CA ALA A 91 -5.07 5.73 6.98
C ALA A 91 -5.28 5.00 8.30
N GLN A 92 -5.86 3.80 8.25
CA GLN A 92 -5.81 2.87 9.37
C GLN A 92 -4.35 2.47 9.63
N LEU A 93 -3.99 2.20 10.88
CA LEU A 93 -2.63 1.76 11.23
C LEU A 93 -2.17 0.55 10.39
N ALA A 94 -3.08 -0.40 10.15
CA ALA A 94 -2.84 -1.58 9.31
C ALA A 94 -2.53 -1.25 7.83
N ASP A 95 -2.99 -0.09 7.34
CA ASP A 95 -2.84 0.35 5.94
C ASP A 95 -1.74 1.40 5.73
N VAL A 96 -0.99 1.77 6.77
CA VAL A 96 0.11 2.77 6.69
C VAL A 96 1.10 2.41 5.57
N ARG A 97 1.47 1.12 5.48
CA ARG A 97 2.41 0.66 4.45
C ARG A 97 1.84 0.77 3.04
N LEU A 98 0.57 0.38 2.83
CA LEU A 98 -0.08 0.54 1.53
C LEU A 98 -0.18 2.03 1.15
N THR A 99 -0.46 2.88 2.13
CA THR A 99 -0.52 4.33 1.95
C THR A 99 0.84 4.87 1.52
N ALA A 100 1.93 4.42 2.14
CA ALA A 100 3.29 4.77 1.72
C ALA A 100 3.61 4.29 0.29
N ASN A 101 3.12 3.11 -0.12
CA ASN A 101 3.27 2.64 -1.50
C ASN A 101 2.51 3.55 -2.49
N ARG A 102 1.29 3.99 -2.15
CA ARG A 102 0.52 4.96 -2.97
C ARG A 102 1.21 6.32 -3.06
N MET A 103 1.77 6.79 -1.95
CA MET A 103 2.60 8.00 -1.93
C MET A 103 3.82 7.84 -2.84
N SER A 104 4.42 6.65 -2.88
CA SER A 104 5.55 6.34 -3.78
C SER A 104 5.13 6.48 -5.24
N ASP A 105 3.91 6.06 -5.59
CA ASP A 105 3.38 6.20 -6.95
C ASP A 105 3.21 7.67 -7.36
N GLU A 106 2.67 8.49 -6.45
CA GLU A 106 2.51 9.93 -6.66
C GLU A 106 3.84 10.66 -6.75
N ILE A 107 4.81 10.31 -5.89
CA ILE A 107 6.16 10.88 -5.90
C ILE A 107 6.89 10.49 -7.19
N HIS A 108 6.83 9.23 -7.58
CA HIS A 108 7.46 8.76 -8.82
C HIS A 108 6.86 9.47 -10.04
N LEU A 109 5.53 9.61 -10.10
CA LEU A 109 4.87 10.37 -11.16
C LEU A 109 5.29 11.85 -11.15
N GLY A 110 5.32 12.49 -9.98
CA GLY A 110 5.71 13.90 -9.83
C GLY A 110 7.16 14.19 -10.23
N ILE A 111 8.06 13.22 -10.05
CA ILE A 111 9.48 13.34 -10.44
C ILE A 111 9.71 12.98 -11.90
N THR A 112 9.09 11.89 -12.39
CA THR A 112 9.46 11.28 -13.68
C THR A 112 8.45 11.52 -14.80
N GLY A 113 7.23 11.93 -14.48
CA GLY A 113 6.11 11.99 -15.43
C GLY A 113 5.56 10.61 -15.83
N VAL A 114 6.06 9.51 -15.26
CA VAL A 114 5.67 8.13 -15.59
C VAL A 114 4.92 7.50 -14.42
N ALA A 115 3.76 6.90 -14.69
CA ALA A 115 3.00 6.16 -13.69
C ALA A 115 3.75 4.90 -13.24
N SER A 116 3.75 4.64 -11.94
CA SER A 116 4.25 3.40 -11.33
C SER A 116 3.13 2.59 -10.71
N GLN A 117 3.47 1.41 -10.19
CA GLN A 117 2.52 0.42 -9.71
C GLN A 117 2.95 -0.16 -8.35
N PHE A 118 3.57 0.66 -7.49
CA PHE A 118 4.09 0.24 -6.19
C PHE A 118 2.97 -0.15 -5.22
N ALA A 119 1.81 0.49 -5.30
CA ALA A 119 0.65 0.18 -4.47
C ALA A 119 -0.17 -1.04 -4.94
N GLN A 120 0.35 -1.81 -5.90
CA GLN A 120 -0.31 -3.04 -6.30
C GLN A 120 -0.35 -4.06 -5.17
N ARG A 121 -1.44 -4.83 -5.15
CA ARG A 121 -1.60 -6.01 -4.30
C ARG A 121 -1.92 -7.21 -5.17
N VAL A 122 -1.46 -8.37 -4.74
CA VAL A 122 -1.70 -9.66 -5.39
C VAL A 122 -2.42 -10.57 -4.39
N ALA A 123 -3.48 -11.22 -4.85
CA ALA A 123 -4.20 -12.22 -4.07
C ALA A 123 -3.92 -13.60 -4.68
N LYS A 124 -3.56 -14.56 -3.83
CA LYS A 124 -3.28 -15.94 -4.25
C LYS A 124 -3.90 -16.92 -3.26
N VAL A 125 -4.37 -18.05 -3.78
CA VAL A 125 -4.75 -19.18 -2.94
C VAL A 125 -3.58 -20.16 -2.90
N VAL A 126 -3.17 -20.53 -1.70
CA VAL A 126 -2.12 -21.52 -1.44
C VAL A 126 -2.76 -22.71 -0.74
N VAL A 127 -2.48 -23.91 -1.22
CA VAL A 127 -2.94 -25.16 -0.57
C VAL A 127 -1.86 -25.61 0.40
N LEU A 128 -2.22 -25.71 1.69
CA LEU A 128 -1.34 -26.17 2.76
C LEU A 128 -1.97 -27.39 3.43
N GLY A 129 -1.48 -28.58 3.05
CA GLY A 129 -2.11 -29.84 3.44
C GLY A 129 -3.53 -29.91 2.87
N THR A 130 -4.53 -30.00 3.75
CA THR A 130 -5.96 -30.00 3.36
C THR A 130 -6.60 -28.60 3.41
N SER A 131 -5.85 -27.58 3.83
CA SER A 131 -6.37 -26.21 3.96
C SER A 131 -6.09 -25.37 2.71
N HIS A 132 -7.06 -24.54 2.33
CA HIS A 132 -6.92 -23.52 1.30
C HIS A 132 -6.74 -22.16 1.97
N VAL A 133 -5.66 -21.47 1.63
CA VAL A 133 -5.25 -20.22 2.29
C VAL A 133 -5.23 -19.11 1.26
N LEU A 134 -6.18 -18.17 1.37
CA LEU A 134 -6.16 -16.94 0.60
C LEU A 134 -5.17 -15.98 1.24
N THR A 135 -4.14 -15.62 0.48
CA THR A 135 -3.08 -14.70 0.88
C THR A 135 -3.13 -13.44 0.04
N ILE A 136 -2.75 -12.32 0.65
CA ILE A 136 -2.63 -11.02 0.01
C ILE A 136 -1.21 -10.52 0.25
N SER A 137 -0.50 -10.15 -0.80
CA SER A 137 0.83 -9.56 -0.73
C SER A 137 0.87 -8.22 -1.48
N ASP A 138 1.92 -7.44 -1.27
CA ASP A 138 2.27 -6.34 -2.15
C ASP A 138 2.62 -6.89 -3.55
N GLY A 139 2.67 -6.01 -4.57
CA GLY A 139 2.94 -6.37 -5.97
C GLY A 139 4.28 -7.08 -6.18
N ASP A 140 5.22 -6.90 -5.26
CA ASP A 140 6.53 -7.56 -5.26
C ASP A 140 6.57 -8.87 -4.45
N GLY A 141 5.43 -9.33 -3.93
CA GLY A 141 5.33 -10.55 -3.12
C GLY A 141 5.70 -10.38 -1.66
N SER A 142 6.11 -9.18 -1.23
CA SER A 142 6.38 -8.91 0.19
C SER A 142 5.09 -8.60 0.94
N ASN A 143 5.17 -8.49 2.28
CA ASN A 143 4.00 -8.20 3.13
C ASN A 143 2.87 -9.24 3.06
N THR A 144 3.18 -10.51 2.81
CA THR A 144 2.14 -11.53 2.67
C THR A 144 1.35 -11.69 3.96
N GLN A 145 0.03 -11.47 3.86
CA GLN A 145 -0.94 -11.64 4.94
C GLN A 145 -1.93 -12.73 4.58
N GLN A 146 -2.33 -13.52 5.57
CA GLN A 146 -3.42 -14.47 5.41
C GLN A 146 -4.75 -13.72 5.52
N ALA A 147 -5.51 -13.65 4.43
CA ALA A 147 -6.84 -13.03 4.39
C ALA A 147 -7.94 -14.00 4.83
N LEU A 148 -7.78 -15.29 4.50
CA LEU A 148 -8.69 -16.36 4.87
C LEU A 148 -7.94 -17.70 4.91
N ARG A 149 -8.33 -18.59 5.82
CA ARG A 149 -7.99 -20.01 5.81
C ARG A 149 -9.26 -20.81 5.89
N SER A 150 -9.44 -21.76 4.97
CA SER A 150 -10.63 -22.59 4.89
C SER A 150 -10.25 -24.06 4.75
N PRO A 151 -10.96 -24.99 5.41
CA PRO A 151 -10.84 -26.43 5.14
C PRO A 151 -11.49 -26.85 3.81
N LYS A 152 -12.14 -25.91 3.10
CA LYS A 152 -12.81 -26.12 1.82
C LYS A 152 -12.19 -25.22 0.74
N PRO A 153 -12.39 -25.54 -0.56
CA PRO A 153 -11.87 -24.71 -1.65
C PRO A 153 -12.27 -23.24 -1.55
N VAL A 154 -11.31 -22.37 -1.88
CA VAL A 154 -11.44 -20.92 -2.00
C VAL A 154 -10.76 -20.53 -3.31
N GLY A 155 -11.30 -19.56 -4.06
CA GLY A 155 -10.68 -19.14 -5.30
C GLY A 155 -11.35 -17.93 -5.96
N LEU A 156 -10.99 -17.72 -7.23
CA LEU A 156 -11.51 -16.63 -8.07
C LEU A 156 -11.36 -15.22 -7.42
N PRO A 157 -10.16 -14.85 -6.94
CA PRO A 157 -9.96 -13.55 -6.31
C PRO A 157 -10.12 -12.41 -7.33
N LEU A 158 -10.97 -11.44 -7.02
CA LEU A 158 -11.22 -10.26 -7.84
C LEU A 158 -11.19 -8.99 -6.99
N TRP A 159 -10.36 -8.03 -7.41
CA TRP A 159 -10.17 -6.77 -6.70
C TRP A 159 -11.24 -5.75 -7.08
N SER A 160 -11.71 -5.00 -6.10
CA SER A 160 -12.34 -3.69 -6.35
C SER A 160 -11.34 -2.75 -7.06
N ALA A 161 -11.84 -1.80 -7.86
CA ALA A 161 -11.00 -0.87 -8.62
C ALA A 161 -10.01 -0.08 -7.72
N ASN A 162 -10.44 0.30 -6.52
CA ASN A 162 -9.61 1.01 -5.54
C ASN A 162 -8.76 0.07 -4.63
N ARG A 163 -8.86 -1.25 -4.84
CA ARG A 163 -8.14 -2.31 -4.09
C ARG A 163 -8.37 -2.26 -2.57
N SER A 164 -9.52 -1.76 -2.13
CA SER A 164 -9.92 -1.75 -0.70
C SER A 164 -10.73 -2.99 -0.30
N GLN A 165 -11.30 -3.68 -1.28
CA GLN A 165 -12.10 -4.88 -1.13
C GLN A 165 -11.62 -5.97 -2.08
N LEU A 166 -11.73 -7.21 -1.62
CA LEU A 166 -11.46 -8.43 -2.39
C LEU A 166 -12.72 -9.29 -2.41
N MET A 167 -13.21 -9.59 -3.62
CA MET A 167 -14.22 -10.62 -3.83
C MET A 167 -13.53 -11.96 -4.04
N TYR A 168 -14.09 -13.03 -3.50
CA TYR A 168 -13.65 -14.40 -3.77
C TYR A 168 -14.79 -15.37 -3.58
N ALA A 169 -14.66 -16.54 -4.21
CA ALA A 169 -15.53 -17.66 -3.98
C ALA A 169 -14.99 -18.55 -2.84
N SER A 170 -15.89 -19.11 -2.03
CA SER A 170 -15.56 -20.07 -0.96
C SER A 170 -16.66 -21.12 -0.82
N LEU A 171 -16.26 -22.37 -0.56
CA LEU A 171 -17.14 -23.49 -0.24
C LEU A 171 -17.24 -23.75 1.28
N GLU A 172 -16.82 -22.80 2.12
CA GLU A 172 -16.77 -22.96 3.58
C GLU A 172 -18.13 -23.27 4.23
N SER A 173 -19.24 -22.84 3.63
CA SER A 173 -20.60 -23.10 4.11
C SER A 173 -21.20 -24.39 3.56
N GLY A 174 -20.44 -25.18 2.79
CA GLY A 174 -20.91 -26.41 2.13
C GLY A 174 -21.59 -26.19 0.77
N SER A 175 -21.89 -24.94 0.41
CA SER A 175 -22.32 -24.54 -0.94
C SER A 175 -21.43 -23.41 -1.47
N PRO A 176 -21.21 -23.30 -2.79
CA PRO A 176 -20.44 -22.19 -3.36
C PRO A 176 -21.06 -20.85 -2.98
N ALA A 177 -20.23 -19.94 -2.43
CA ALA A 177 -20.65 -18.58 -2.17
C ALA A 177 -19.56 -17.55 -2.49
N PHE A 178 -19.95 -16.41 -3.03
CA PHE A 178 -19.09 -15.24 -3.19
C PHE A 178 -19.14 -14.38 -1.94
N TYR A 179 -17.97 -14.07 -1.42
CA TYR A 179 -17.76 -13.14 -0.31
C TYR A 179 -17.12 -11.88 -0.85
N LEU A 180 -17.56 -10.73 -0.35
CA LEU A 180 -16.84 -9.48 -0.47
C LEU A 180 -16.22 -9.17 0.90
N GLN A 181 -14.89 -9.09 0.94
CA GLN A 181 -14.13 -8.80 2.14
C GLN A 181 -13.50 -7.41 2.06
N GLU A 182 -13.71 -6.61 3.09
CA GLU A 182 -12.99 -5.36 3.29
C GLU A 182 -11.61 -5.67 3.90
N LEU A 183 -10.55 -5.11 3.31
CA LEU A 183 -9.18 -5.47 3.69
C LEU A 183 -8.72 -4.81 4.98
N SER A 184 -9.20 -3.60 5.25
CA SER A 184 -8.83 -2.80 6.42
C SER A 184 -9.38 -3.40 7.71
N SER A 185 -10.65 -3.84 7.68
CA SER A 185 -11.38 -4.37 8.84
C SER A 185 -11.41 -5.90 8.87
N GLY A 186 -11.16 -6.56 7.73
CA GLY A 186 -11.37 -8.00 7.57
C GLY A 186 -12.84 -8.40 7.52
N GLN A 187 -13.79 -7.45 7.59
CA GLN A 187 -15.22 -7.77 7.56
C GLN A 187 -15.61 -8.41 6.23
N ARG A 188 -16.52 -9.39 6.31
CA ARG A 188 -16.97 -10.20 5.18
C ARG A 188 -18.48 -10.11 5.08
N ARG A 189 -18.98 -9.93 3.86
CA ARG A 189 -20.40 -10.12 3.55
C ARG A 189 -20.56 -11.07 2.39
N VAL A 190 -21.58 -11.92 2.49
CA VAL A 190 -22.01 -12.79 1.38
C VAL A 190 -22.68 -11.91 0.33
N LEU A 191 -22.33 -12.13 -0.93
CA LEU A 191 -23.00 -11.50 -2.05
C LEU A 191 -24.23 -12.32 -2.47
N PRO A 192 -25.35 -11.67 -2.84
CA PRO A 192 -26.47 -12.35 -3.48
C PRO A 192 -25.99 -13.08 -4.73
N GLN A 193 -26.49 -14.30 -4.93
CA GLN A 193 -26.05 -15.15 -6.03
C GLN A 193 -27.23 -15.69 -6.81
N SER A 194 -27.07 -15.72 -8.13
CA SER A 194 -27.96 -16.49 -8.98
C SER A 194 -27.53 -17.96 -9.00
N PRO A 195 -28.45 -18.91 -9.23
CA PRO A 195 -28.12 -20.33 -9.37
C PRO A 195 -27.03 -20.59 -10.43
N ALA A 196 -27.05 -19.85 -11.54
CA ALA A 196 -26.06 -19.99 -12.62
C ALA A 196 -24.63 -19.63 -12.16
N LEU A 197 -24.47 -18.57 -11.37
CA LEU A 197 -23.17 -18.17 -10.82
C LEU A 197 -22.64 -19.18 -9.80
N ALA A 198 -23.52 -19.78 -9.00
CA ALA A 198 -23.15 -20.82 -8.05
C ALA A 198 -22.65 -22.09 -8.77
N GLU A 199 -23.31 -22.51 -9.86
CA GLU A 199 -22.89 -23.67 -10.65
C GLU A 199 -21.54 -23.44 -11.35
N ALA A 200 -21.35 -22.28 -11.97
CA ALA A 200 -20.08 -21.91 -12.60
C ALA A 200 -18.92 -21.91 -11.59
N CYS A 201 -19.16 -21.32 -10.42
CA CYS A 201 -18.21 -21.31 -9.32
C CYS A 201 -17.83 -22.73 -8.85
N GLN A 202 -18.80 -23.64 -8.78
CA GLN A 202 -18.54 -25.02 -8.36
C GLN A 202 -17.68 -25.80 -9.35
N LYS A 203 -17.76 -25.50 -10.66
CA LYS A 203 -16.92 -26.13 -11.68
C LYS A 203 -15.47 -25.63 -11.60
N GLU A 204 -15.28 -24.34 -11.36
CA GLU A 204 -13.93 -23.72 -11.26
C GLU A 204 -13.17 -24.07 -9.97
N LEU A 205 -13.87 -24.47 -8.91
CA LEU A 205 -13.26 -24.81 -7.61
C LEU A 205 -13.10 -26.32 -7.36
N ARG A 206 -13.37 -27.15 -8.38
CA ARG A 206 -13.21 -28.61 -8.32
C ARG A 206 -11.87 -29.08 -8.84
#